data_AF-A0A8D8D7K1-F1
#
_entry.id   AF-A0A8D8D7K1-F1
#
_cell.length_a   1.000
_cell.length_b   1.000
_cell.length_c   1.000
_cell.angle_alpha   90.00
_cell.angle_beta   90.00
_cell.angle_gamma   90.00
#
_symmetry.space_group_name_H-M   'P 1'
#
loop_
_entity.id
_entity.type
_entity.pdbx_description
1 polymer ?
#
loop_
_entity_poly.entity_id
_entity_poly.type
_entity_poly.pdbx_seq_one_letter_code
_entity_poly.pdbx_strand_id
1 'polypeptide(L)'
;PKIFGPRENEPLDYMATKEAFLVLRQEINDHLIKSGEREQPLSLQEVAMGFIRVANEAMCRPIRALTQARGLNTSNHLLACFGGAGGQHACRIAKELGIGKVLIHKYA
;
A
#
# COMPACT_ATOMS: atom_id res chain seq x y z
N PRO A 1 14.12 -10.23 -3.96
CA PRO A 1 14.21 -11.09 -5.17
C PRO A 1 15.20 -10.43 -6.15
N LYS A 2 16.00 -11.22 -6.84
CA LYS A 2 16.91 -10.72 -7.89
C LYS A 2 16.27 -11.02 -9.25
N ILE A 3 15.30 -10.21 -9.63
CA ILE A 3 14.45 -10.43 -10.82
C ILE A 3 14.38 -9.20 -11.72
N PHE A 4 15.22 -8.19 -11.46
CA PHE A 4 15.23 -6.91 -12.16
C PHE A 4 16.41 -6.85 -13.15
N GLY A 5 16.43 -5.78 -13.94
CA GLY A 5 17.49 -5.51 -14.92
C GLY A 5 17.32 -6.31 -16.22
N PRO A 6 18.17 -6.04 -17.24
CA PRO A 6 18.03 -6.63 -18.58
C PRO A 6 18.15 -8.16 -18.63
N ARG A 7 18.74 -8.76 -17.59
CA ARG A 7 18.94 -10.21 -17.46
C ARG A 7 18.10 -10.82 -16.33
N GLU A 8 17.19 -10.06 -15.74
CA GLU A 8 16.28 -10.51 -14.66
C GLU A 8 17.00 -11.15 -13.47
N ASN A 9 18.20 -10.64 -13.12
CA ASN A 9 19.04 -11.20 -12.07
C ASN A 9 19.63 -10.15 -11.12
N GLU A 10 19.12 -8.91 -11.22
CA GLU A 10 19.56 -7.79 -10.41
C GLU A 10 18.58 -7.56 -9.23
N PRO A 11 19.08 -7.06 -8.08
CA PRO A 11 18.23 -6.71 -6.95
C PRO A 11 17.41 -5.44 -7.23
N LEU A 12 16.46 -5.14 -6.36
CA LEU A 12 15.85 -3.81 -6.31
C LEU A 12 16.91 -2.75 -6.00
N ASP A 13 16.89 -1.66 -6.74
CA ASP A 13 17.73 -0.50 -6.46
C ASP A 13 17.07 0.40 -5.40
N TYR A 14 17.56 0.25 -4.17
CA TYR A 14 17.13 1.07 -3.05
C TYR A 14 17.55 2.53 -3.21
N MET A 15 18.73 2.81 -3.76
CA MET A 15 19.26 4.17 -3.84
C MET A 15 18.49 4.99 -4.87
N ALA A 16 18.23 4.42 -6.05
CA ALA A 16 17.40 5.05 -7.07
C ALA A 16 15.99 5.36 -6.53
N THR A 17 15.39 4.41 -5.80
CA THR A 17 14.07 4.62 -5.16
C THR A 17 14.14 5.74 -4.12
N LYS A 18 15.18 5.75 -3.27
CA LYS A 18 15.36 6.76 -2.22
C LYS A 18 15.52 8.16 -2.80
N GLU A 19 16.31 8.31 -3.85
CA GLU A 19 16.52 9.59 -4.55
C GLU A 19 15.20 10.12 -5.14
N ALA A 20 14.44 9.26 -5.83
CA ALA A 20 13.13 9.64 -6.35
C ALA A 20 12.16 10.07 -5.24
N PHE A 21 12.15 9.36 -4.11
CA PHE A 21 11.33 9.72 -2.95
C PHE A 21 11.78 11.01 -2.26
N LEU A 22 13.06 11.39 -2.32
CA LEU A 22 13.54 12.68 -1.80
C LEU A 22 12.97 13.85 -2.60
N VAL A 23 12.91 13.72 -3.93
CA VAL A 23 12.27 14.71 -4.82
C VAL A 23 10.78 14.83 -4.48
N LEU A 24 10.05 13.70 -4.45
CA LEU A 24 8.63 13.69 -4.11
C LEU A 24 8.35 14.26 -2.71
N ARG A 25 9.19 13.95 -1.73
CA ARG A 25 9.06 14.49 -0.37
C ARG A 25 9.15 16.02 -0.38
N GLN A 26 10.08 16.58 -1.16
CA GLN A 26 10.23 18.02 -1.26
C GLN A 26 8.96 18.66 -1.85
N GLU A 27 8.49 18.15 -2.99
CA GLU A 27 7.27 18.63 -3.65
C GLU A 27 6.04 18.56 -2.74
N ILE A 28 5.84 17.44 -2.05
CA ILE A 28 4.71 17.22 -1.15
C ILE A 28 4.77 18.20 0.04
N ASN A 29 5.95 18.35 0.67
CA ASN A 29 6.08 19.25 1.82
C ASN A 29 5.91 20.72 1.42
N ASP A 30 6.46 21.11 0.27
CA ASP A 30 6.27 22.46 -0.26
C ASP A 30 4.79 22.76 -0.51
N HIS A 31 4.04 21.79 -1.04
CA HIS A 31 2.60 21.93 -1.23
C HIS A 31 1.85 22.06 0.11
N LEU A 32 2.10 21.16 1.07
CA LEU A 32 1.39 21.12 2.36
C LEU A 32 1.65 22.36 3.22
N ILE A 33 2.87 22.89 3.18
CA ILE A 33 3.23 24.12 3.91
C ILE A 33 2.58 25.34 3.24
N LYS A 34 2.59 25.41 1.90
CA LYS A 34 1.95 26.51 1.16
C LYS A 34 0.42 26.51 1.28
N SER A 35 -0.21 25.33 1.34
CA SER A 35 -1.66 25.21 1.52
C SER A 35 -2.11 25.45 2.96
N GLY A 36 -1.17 25.47 3.92
CA GLY A 36 -1.47 25.60 5.35
C GLY A 36 -2.03 24.32 5.98
N GLU A 37 -2.06 23.20 5.25
CA GLU A 37 -2.52 21.90 5.76
C GLU A 37 -1.56 21.32 6.81
N ARG A 38 -0.28 21.70 6.76
CA ARG A 38 0.72 21.23 7.72
C ARG A 38 1.88 22.20 7.86
N GLU A 39 2.25 22.52 9.10
CA GLU A 39 3.42 23.36 9.40
C GLU A 39 4.73 22.54 9.43
N GLN A 40 4.67 21.29 9.90
CA GLN A 40 5.85 20.44 10.03
C GLN A 40 6.01 19.52 8.82
N PRO A 41 7.20 19.48 8.19
CA PRO A 41 7.45 18.64 7.03
C PRO A 41 7.39 17.15 7.39
N LEU A 42 6.78 16.36 6.51
CA LEU A 42 6.77 14.89 6.57
C LEU A 42 8.17 14.32 6.37
N SER A 43 8.57 13.36 7.21
CA SER A 43 9.72 12.49 7.00
C SER A 43 9.60 11.67 5.70
N LEU A 44 10.73 11.19 5.18
CA LEU A 44 10.76 10.34 3.99
C LEU A 44 9.91 9.07 4.18
N GLN A 45 9.99 8.49 5.38
CA GLN A 45 9.25 7.29 5.76
C GLN A 45 7.75 7.57 5.89
N GLU A 46 7.34 8.74 6.39
CA GLU A 46 5.94 9.12 6.44
C GLU A 46 5.33 9.30 5.04
N VAL A 47 6.09 9.91 4.12
CA VAL A 47 5.69 10.02 2.71
C VAL A 47 5.53 8.62 2.12
N ALA A 48 6.55 7.76 2.22
CA ALA A 48 6.48 6.38 1.72
C ALA A 48 5.32 5.58 2.33
N MET A 49 5.09 5.70 3.63
CA MET A 49 3.95 5.07 4.29
C MET A 49 2.61 5.65 3.81
N GLY A 50 2.57 6.93 3.42
CA GLY A 50 1.42 7.56 2.77
C GLY A 50 1.00 6.83 1.49
N PHE A 51 1.95 6.52 0.60
CA PHE A 51 1.68 5.74 -0.61
C PHE A 51 1.09 4.37 -0.28
N ILE A 52 1.66 3.66 0.71
CA ILE A 52 1.13 2.35 1.14
C ILE A 52 -0.31 2.49 1.67
N ARG A 53 -0.59 3.52 2.48
CA ARG A 53 -1.94 3.78 3.01
C ARG A 53 -2.95 4.05 1.88
N VAL A 54 -2.60 4.90 0.91
CA VAL A 54 -3.48 5.20 -0.24
C VAL A 54 -3.73 3.95 -1.07
N ALA A 55 -2.69 3.17 -1.35
CA ALA A 55 -2.82 1.91 -2.09
C ALA A 55 -3.74 0.91 -1.36
N ASN A 56 -3.58 0.76 -0.05
CA ASN A 56 -4.44 -0.13 0.75
C ASN A 56 -5.89 0.33 0.74
N GLU A 57 -6.17 1.62 0.96
CA GLU A 57 -7.56 2.12 0.94
C GLU A 57 -8.16 1.97 -0.47
N ALA A 58 -7.40 2.20 -1.53
CA ALA A 58 -7.85 1.99 -2.90
C ALA A 58 -8.25 0.52 -3.16
N MET A 59 -7.57 -0.45 -2.56
CA MET A 59 -7.94 -1.87 -2.61
C MET A 59 -9.12 -2.21 -1.68
N CYS A 60 -9.20 -1.59 -0.50
CA CYS A 60 -10.28 -1.82 0.48
C CYS A 60 -11.64 -1.33 -0.02
N ARG A 61 -11.70 -0.16 -0.65
CA ARG A 61 -12.96 0.46 -1.14
C ARG A 61 -13.82 -0.47 -1.99
N PRO A 62 -13.32 -1.09 -3.08
CA PRO A 62 -14.14 -1.98 -3.90
C PRO A 62 -14.55 -3.27 -3.17
N ILE A 63 -13.67 -3.85 -2.33
CA ILE A 63 -14.01 -5.05 -1.55
C ILE A 63 -15.18 -4.76 -0.61
N ARG A 64 -15.11 -3.63 0.12
CA ARG A 64 -16.16 -3.18 1.02
C ARG A 64 -17.47 -2.92 0.27
N ALA A 65 -17.41 -2.15 -0.82
CA ALA A 65 -18.58 -1.79 -1.61
C ALA A 65 -19.31 -3.02 -2.18
N LEU A 66 -18.59 -3.95 -2.81
CA LEU A 66 -19.18 -5.16 -3.41
C LEU A 66 -19.78 -6.10 -2.35
N THR A 67 -19.13 -6.22 -1.20
CA THR A 67 -19.61 -7.07 -0.10
C THR A 67 -20.89 -6.49 0.51
N GLN A 68 -20.88 -5.19 0.80
CA GLN A 68 -22.04 -4.49 1.38
C GLN A 68 -23.22 -4.39 0.41
N ALA A 69 -22.97 -4.23 -0.89
CA ALA A 69 -24.02 -4.24 -1.92
C ALA A 69 -24.79 -5.58 -1.97
N ARG A 70 -24.18 -6.67 -1.46
CA ARG A 70 -24.83 -7.97 -1.31
C ARG A 70 -25.53 -8.15 0.06
N GLY A 71 -25.58 -7.10 0.89
CA GLY A 71 -26.13 -7.15 2.24
C GLY A 71 -25.22 -7.85 3.27
N LEU A 72 -23.93 -8.01 2.94
CA LEU A 72 -22.98 -8.75 3.76
C LEU A 72 -22.00 -7.82 4.49
N ASN A 73 -21.57 -8.25 5.68
CA ASN A 73 -20.49 -7.60 6.42
C ASN A 73 -19.14 -8.24 6.06
N THR A 74 -18.14 -7.41 5.73
CA THR A 74 -16.77 -7.86 5.40
C THR A 74 -16.14 -8.66 6.53
N SER A 75 -16.40 -8.30 7.80
CA SER A 75 -15.81 -8.99 8.96
C SER A 75 -16.18 -10.47 9.08
N ASN A 76 -17.30 -10.87 8.46
CA ASN A 76 -17.78 -12.26 8.49
C ASN A 76 -17.09 -13.16 7.46
N HIS A 77 -16.13 -12.64 6.70
CA HIS A 77 -15.45 -13.33 5.61
C HIS A 77 -13.96 -13.52 5.88
N LEU A 78 -13.33 -14.36 5.07
CA LEU A 78 -11.88 -14.47 4.99
C LEU A 78 -11.38 -13.65 3.80
N LEU A 79 -10.25 -12.97 3.96
CA LEU A 79 -9.56 -12.32 2.85
C LEU A 79 -8.72 -13.37 2.12
N ALA A 80 -9.17 -13.81 0.95
CA ALA A 80 -8.35 -14.63 0.06
C ALA A 80 -7.30 -13.74 -0.63
N CYS A 81 -6.03 -14.10 -0.48
CA CYS A 81 -4.91 -13.32 -1.00
C CYS A 81 -4.12 -14.13 -2.02
N PHE A 82 -3.85 -13.49 -3.16
CA PHE A 82 -3.16 -14.04 -4.32
C PHE A 82 -2.32 -12.95 -4.99
N GLY A 83 -1.47 -13.37 -5.93
CA GLY A 83 -0.60 -12.49 -6.71
C GLY A 83 0.65 -12.03 -5.94
N GLY A 84 1.69 -11.64 -6.68
CA GLY A 84 3.03 -11.44 -6.11
C GLY A 84 3.16 -10.29 -5.10
N ALA A 85 2.26 -9.30 -5.13
CA ALA A 85 2.23 -8.23 -4.14
C ALA A 85 1.16 -8.43 -3.04
N GLY A 86 0.23 -9.37 -3.21
CA GLY A 86 -0.92 -9.52 -2.32
C GLY A 86 -0.49 -9.75 -0.87
N GLY A 87 0.47 -10.64 -0.66
CA GLY A 87 1.01 -10.96 0.67
C GLY A 87 1.58 -9.75 1.41
N GLN A 88 2.09 -8.75 0.69
CA GLN A 88 2.67 -7.54 1.27
C GLN A 88 1.60 -6.61 1.88
N HIS A 89 0.38 -6.63 1.33
CA HIS A 89 -0.72 -5.74 1.74
C HIS A 89 -1.78 -6.45 2.62
N ALA A 90 -1.83 -7.78 2.57
CA ALA A 90 -2.93 -8.58 3.09
C ALA A 90 -3.32 -8.28 4.54
N CYS A 91 -2.34 -8.20 5.45
CA CYS A 91 -2.62 -7.94 6.86
C CYS A 91 -3.25 -6.56 7.10
N ARG A 92 -2.80 -5.54 6.37
CA ARG A 92 -3.34 -4.18 6.53
C ARG A 92 -4.74 -4.09 5.94
N ILE A 93 -4.95 -4.63 4.73
CA ILE A 93 -6.27 -4.69 4.10
C ILE A 93 -7.26 -5.43 4.99
N ALA A 94 -6.88 -6.59 5.52
CA ALA A 94 -7.75 -7.36 6.42
C ALA A 94 -8.15 -6.54 7.65
N LYS A 95 -7.20 -5.83 8.27
CA LYS A 95 -7.48 -4.94 9.40
C LYS A 95 -8.43 -3.80 9.04
N GLU A 96 -8.23 -3.14 7.90
CA GLU A 96 -9.07 -2.03 7.42
C GLU A 96 -10.50 -2.48 7.01
N LEU A 97 -10.68 -3.77 6.70
CA LEU A 97 -11.98 -4.37 6.41
C LEU A 97 -12.62 -5.07 7.62
N GLY A 98 -11.97 -5.06 8.77
CA GLY A 98 -12.43 -5.78 9.97
C GLY A 98 -12.40 -7.32 9.83
N ILE A 99 -11.63 -7.83 8.89
CA ILE A 99 -11.48 -9.27 8.62
C ILE A 99 -10.45 -9.86 9.58
N GLY A 100 -10.86 -10.89 10.33
CA GLY A 100 -10.01 -11.54 11.33
C GLY A 100 -9.04 -12.59 10.77
N LYS A 101 -9.24 -13.06 9.53
CA LYS A 101 -8.45 -14.16 8.93
C LYS A 101 -8.13 -13.88 7.47
N VAL A 102 -6.86 -14.10 7.12
CA VAL A 102 -6.35 -14.05 5.73
C VAL A 102 -6.00 -15.47 5.30
N LEU A 103 -6.47 -15.87 4.12
CA LEU A 103 -6.09 -17.12 3.47
C LEU A 103 -5.07 -16.81 2.37
N ILE A 104 -3.82 -17.22 2.57
CA ILE A 104 -2.75 -17.09 1.57
C ILE A 104 -2.74 -18.33 0.69
N HIS A 105 -2.89 -18.15 -0.61
CA HIS A 105 -2.80 -19.27 -1.54
C HIS A 105 -1.34 -19.78 -1.65
N LYS A 106 -1.14 -21.09 -1.69
CA LYS A 106 0.21 -21.71 -1.69
C LYS A 106 1.11 -21.35 -2.87
N TYR A 107 0.52 -20.85 -3.96
CA TYR A 107 1.21 -20.41 -5.18
C TYR A 107 1.14 -18.88 -5.35
N ALA A 108 0.76 -18.15 -4.31
CA ALA A 108 0.81 -16.69 -4.28
C ALA A 108 2.25 -16.19 -4.10
#